data_AF-A0A2D6S5G8-F1
#
_entry.id   AF-A0A2D6S5G8-F1
#
_cell.length_a   1.000
_cell.length_b   1.000
_cell.length_c   1.000
_cell.angle_alpha   90.00
_cell.angle_beta   90.00
_cell.angle_gamma   90.00
#
_symmetry.space_group_name_H-M   'P 1'
#
loop_
_entity.id
_entity.type
_entity.pdbx_description
1 polymer ?
#
loop_
_entity_poly.entity_id
_entity_poly.type
_entity_poly.pdbx_seq_one_letter_code
_entity_poly.pdbx_strand_id
1 'polypeptide(L)'
;MTLRASQKPYTSLAMLTAVFISSASLVGCNNTSSATSTSTNTMATASLATVAAVSPAVQVVVGDYVSDSYSQHHQGYDWVAVKVQADENDQNSVHITVRSRDDIKTPTCTFDGQAKLMGQDQAHGIIFETTANDSKVFLQFQGGQLTIDSDDKYALNYYCSGGGSIVGDYQKLAGEIELN
;
A
#
# COMPACT_ATOMS: atom_id res chain seq x y z
N MET A 1 31.09 -8.37 -54.99
CA MET A 1 29.83 -9.15 -54.91
C MET A 1 28.79 -8.27 -54.26
N THR A 2 27.61 -8.15 -54.86
CA THR A 2 26.72 -7.00 -54.60
C THR A 2 25.28 -7.48 -54.40
N LEU A 3 24.65 -7.07 -53.28
CA LEU A 3 23.20 -7.11 -52.98
C LEU A 3 22.57 -8.54 -52.94
N ARG A 4 21.64 -8.85 -52.03
CA ARG A 4 20.37 -8.15 -51.78
C ARG A 4 19.85 -8.36 -50.35
N ALA A 5 19.29 -7.31 -49.76
CA ALA A 5 18.38 -7.42 -48.63
C ALA A 5 16.98 -7.87 -49.12
N SER A 6 16.28 -8.67 -48.32
CA SER A 6 14.91 -9.11 -48.62
C SER A 6 13.90 -8.24 -47.87
N GLN A 7 13.21 -7.36 -48.59
CA GLN A 7 12.11 -6.54 -48.06
C GLN A 7 10.78 -7.16 -48.51
N LYS A 8 9.91 -7.50 -47.55
CA LYS A 8 8.53 -7.95 -47.84
C LYS A 8 7.63 -6.73 -48.12
N PRO A 9 6.88 -6.70 -49.24
CA PRO A 9 5.85 -5.69 -49.46
C PRO A 9 4.53 -6.14 -48.83
N TYR A 10 3.89 -5.28 -48.05
CA TYR A 10 2.45 -5.36 -47.79
C TYR A 10 1.81 -3.99 -47.93
N THR A 11 0.58 -3.99 -48.44
CA THR A 11 -0.02 -2.90 -49.21
C THR A 11 -0.78 -1.89 -48.36
N SER A 12 -0.65 -0.62 -48.75
CA SER A 12 -1.58 0.43 -48.36
C SER A 12 -2.99 0.13 -48.91
N LEU A 13 -4.01 0.29 -48.06
CA LEU A 13 -5.38 0.58 -48.50
C LEU A 13 -5.96 1.70 -47.65
N ALA A 14 -6.63 2.64 -48.29
CA ALA A 14 -7.06 3.90 -47.69
C ALA A 14 -8.52 3.87 -47.22
N MET A 15 -8.80 4.70 -46.20
CA MET A 15 -10.09 5.34 -45.85
C MET A 15 -11.40 4.55 -45.96
N LEU A 16 -12.15 4.55 -44.85
CA LEU A 16 -13.50 5.14 -44.89
C LEU A 16 -13.91 5.70 -43.53
N THR A 17 -14.21 7.00 -43.49
CA THR A 17 -14.65 7.74 -42.30
C THR A 17 -16.15 7.65 -42.11
N ALA A 18 -16.60 7.30 -40.90
CA ALA A 18 -17.99 7.49 -40.49
C ALA A 18 -18.06 8.61 -39.43
N VAL A 19 -18.49 9.79 -39.85
CA VAL A 19 -18.74 10.95 -38.97
C VAL A 19 -20.21 10.94 -38.57
N PHE A 20 -20.49 10.88 -37.27
CA PHE A 20 -21.82 11.16 -36.71
C PHE A 20 -21.72 12.41 -35.84
N ILE A 21 -22.49 13.45 -36.20
CA ILE A 21 -22.53 14.77 -35.55
C ILE A 21 -23.99 15.11 -35.22
N SER A 22 -24.18 15.96 -34.20
CA SER A 22 -25.40 16.68 -33.77
C SER A 22 -26.41 15.92 -32.88
N SER A 23 -27.03 16.53 -31.85
CA SER A 23 -26.77 17.82 -31.15
C SER A 23 -27.70 18.05 -29.93
N ALA A 24 -27.23 18.82 -28.93
CA ALA A 24 -27.99 19.61 -27.93
C ALA A 24 -28.85 18.82 -26.88
N SER A 25 -29.20 19.34 -25.69
CA SER A 25 -29.22 20.73 -25.18
C SER A 25 -29.01 20.89 -23.65
N LEU A 26 -28.60 22.12 -23.26
CA LEU A 26 -28.85 22.93 -22.03
C LEU A 26 -29.98 22.45 -21.09
N VAL A 27 -30.05 22.69 -19.76
CA VAL A 27 -29.63 23.78 -18.82
C VAL A 27 -29.41 23.15 -17.40
N GLY A 28 -28.69 23.66 -16.37
CA GLY A 28 -27.85 24.86 -16.15
C GLY A 28 -27.38 24.99 -14.68
N CYS A 29 -26.72 26.11 -14.33
CA CYS A 29 -26.10 26.34 -13.01
C CYS A 29 -26.98 27.17 -12.07
N ASN A 30 -27.03 26.82 -10.77
CA ASN A 30 -27.51 27.70 -9.71
C ASN A 30 -26.38 27.97 -8.70
N ASN A 31 -25.70 29.12 -8.85
CA ASN A 31 -24.88 29.70 -7.78
C ASN A 31 -25.64 30.89 -7.20
N THR A 32 -26.31 30.66 -6.07
CA THR A 32 -26.92 31.72 -5.25
C THR A 32 -26.26 31.72 -3.89
N SER A 33 -25.42 32.74 -3.65
CA SER A 33 -24.93 33.07 -2.33
C SER A 33 -26.10 33.53 -1.46
N SER A 34 -26.33 32.87 -0.33
CA SER A 34 -27.21 33.37 0.74
C SER A 34 -26.38 33.63 1.98
N ALA A 35 -26.35 34.89 2.43
CA ALA A 35 -25.63 35.28 3.63
C ALA A 35 -26.46 34.99 4.89
N THR A 36 -25.78 34.39 5.88
CA THR A 36 -25.90 34.60 7.33
C THR A 36 -27.24 35.07 7.92
N SER A 37 -27.79 34.26 8.82
CA SER A 37 -28.32 34.78 10.10
C SER A 37 -28.13 33.78 11.24
N THR A 38 -27.28 34.20 12.17
CA THR A 38 -26.85 33.58 13.42
C THR A 38 -27.99 33.05 14.29
N SER A 39 -27.80 31.87 14.87
CA SER A 39 -28.20 31.63 16.26
C SER A 39 -27.08 30.89 16.99
N THR A 40 -26.49 31.61 17.93
CA THR A 40 -25.47 31.14 18.86
C THR A 40 -26.02 30.07 19.78
N ASN A 41 -25.24 29.02 20.05
CA ASN A 41 -24.83 28.72 21.42
C ASN A 41 -23.65 27.74 21.46
N THR A 42 -22.58 28.20 22.09
CA THR A 42 -21.69 27.44 22.99
C THR A 42 -21.01 26.18 22.46
N MET A 43 -19.78 26.40 21.99
CA MET A 43 -18.58 25.57 22.25
C MET A 43 -18.83 24.16 22.81
N ALA A 44 -18.98 23.19 21.91
CA ALA A 44 -18.37 21.88 22.10
C ALA A 44 -16.99 21.92 21.45
N THR A 45 -15.96 22.27 22.24
CA THR A 45 -14.56 21.96 21.89
C THR A 45 -14.37 20.45 21.94
N ALA A 46 -14.87 19.75 20.92
CA ALA A 46 -14.44 18.41 20.59
C ALA A 46 -12.95 18.52 20.23
N SER A 47 -12.11 18.01 21.13
CA SER A 47 -10.67 18.13 21.08
C SER A 47 -10.12 17.78 19.70
N LEU A 48 -9.34 18.70 19.12
CA LEU A 48 -8.14 18.25 18.41
C LEU A 48 -7.26 17.60 19.48
N ALA A 49 -7.49 16.31 19.72
CA ALA A 49 -6.46 15.46 20.28
C ALA A 49 -5.30 15.58 19.29
N THR A 50 -4.17 16.07 19.78
CA THR A 50 -2.98 16.27 18.96
C THR A 50 -2.49 14.91 18.51
N VAL A 51 -2.96 14.44 17.35
CA VAL A 51 -2.23 13.45 16.57
C VAL A 51 -0.86 14.08 16.39
N ALA A 52 0.16 13.52 17.06
CA ALA A 52 1.53 13.98 16.89
C ALA A 52 1.79 14.01 15.39
N ALA A 53 2.26 15.14 14.85
CA ALA A 53 2.29 15.34 13.40
C ALA A 53 3.25 14.34 12.75
N VAL A 54 2.74 13.17 12.36
CA VAL A 54 3.50 12.04 11.84
C VAL A 54 4.30 12.48 10.63
N SER A 55 5.54 12.01 10.51
CA SER A 55 6.44 12.46 9.45
C SER A 55 5.84 12.16 8.06
N PRO A 56 6.19 12.95 7.02
CA PRO A 56 5.72 12.67 5.65
C PRO A 56 6.07 11.26 5.18
N ALA A 57 7.18 10.69 5.66
CA ALA A 57 7.56 9.31 5.39
C ALA A 57 6.55 8.32 5.97
N VAL A 58 6.18 8.46 7.26
CA VAL A 58 5.16 7.65 7.92
C VAL A 58 3.81 7.77 7.20
N GLN A 59 3.39 8.98 6.82
CA GLN A 59 2.12 9.22 6.10
C GLN A 59 2.02 8.47 4.76
N VAL A 60 3.14 8.29 4.05
CA VAL A 60 3.17 7.58 2.76
C VAL A 60 3.08 6.06 2.95
N VAL A 61 3.72 5.51 4.00
CA VAL A 61 3.82 4.06 4.21
C VAL A 61 2.67 3.46 5.00
N VAL A 62 1.94 4.23 5.81
CA VAL A 62 0.78 3.71 6.56
C VAL A 62 -0.30 3.13 5.63
N GLY A 63 -0.84 1.97 6.02
CA GLY A 63 -1.83 1.21 5.28
C GLY A 63 -1.59 -0.30 5.37
N ASP A 64 -2.42 -1.06 4.68
CA ASP A 64 -2.36 -2.52 4.68
C ASP A 64 -1.71 -3.06 3.41
N TYR A 65 -0.90 -4.10 3.56
CA TYR A 65 -0.14 -4.75 2.49
C TYR A 65 -0.37 -6.26 2.52
N VAL A 66 -0.39 -6.92 1.37
CA VAL A 66 -0.67 -8.37 1.27
C VAL A 66 0.24 -9.10 0.31
N SER A 67 0.54 -10.36 0.63
CA SER A 67 1.20 -11.31 -0.29
C SER A 67 0.35 -11.57 -1.53
N ASP A 68 0.97 -11.80 -2.69
CA ASP A 68 0.27 -12.04 -3.98
C ASP A 68 -0.85 -13.10 -3.93
N SER A 69 -0.71 -14.14 -3.09
CA SER A 69 -1.70 -15.20 -2.90
C SER A 69 -3.03 -14.71 -2.29
N TYR A 70 -3.07 -13.52 -1.70
CA TYR A 70 -4.28 -12.91 -1.14
C TYR A 70 -5.38 -12.74 -2.18
N SER A 71 -5.03 -12.53 -3.45
CA SER A 71 -5.98 -12.51 -4.57
C SER A 71 -6.85 -13.77 -4.69
N GLN A 72 -6.41 -14.90 -4.10
CA GLN A 72 -7.08 -16.20 -4.13
C GLN A 72 -7.59 -16.63 -2.74
N HIS A 73 -7.65 -15.73 -1.75
CA HIS A 73 -8.02 -16.09 -0.38
C HIS A 73 -9.40 -16.75 -0.26
N HIS A 74 -10.41 -16.27 -1.00
CA HIS A 74 -11.74 -16.91 -1.06
C HIS A 74 -11.73 -18.36 -1.59
N GLN A 75 -10.65 -18.80 -2.24
CA GLN A 75 -10.48 -20.18 -2.76
C GLN A 75 -9.73 -21.09 -1.77
N GLY A 76 -9.35 -20.59 -0.58
CA GLY A 76 -8.66 -21.37 0.46
C GLY A 76 -7.13 -21.28 0.46
N TYR A 77 -6.53 -20.43 -0.39
CA TYR A 77 -5.07 -20.24 -0.46
C TYR A 77 -4.52 -19.48 0.73
N ASP A 78 -3.48 -20.00 1.37
CA ASP A 78 -2.83 -19.32 2.50
C ASP A 78 -2.23 -17.97 2.06
N TRP A 79 -2.46 -16.94 2.87
CA TRP A 79 -2.06 -15.55 2.60
C TRP A 79 -1.48 -14.93 3.87
N VAL A 80 -0.65 -13.90 3.69
CA VAL A 80 -0.07 -13.08 4.76
C VAL A 80 -0.37 -11.62 4.47
N ALA A 81 -0.81 -10.91 5.51
CA ALA A 81 -1.06 -9.49 5.49
C ALA A 81 -0.17 -8.77 6.51
N VAL A 82 0.16 -7.52 6.20
CA VAL A 82 0.99 -6.63 7.00
C VAL A 82 0.26 -5.29 7.14
N LYS A 83 -0.25 -5.01 8.34
CA LYS A 83 -0.87 -3.73 8.70
C LYS A 83 0.22 -2.80 9.23
N VAL A 84 0.41 -1.65 8.59
CA VAL A 84 1.41 -0.64 8.95
C VAL A 84 0.68 0.60 9.47
N GLN A 85 0.84 0.89 10.75
CA GLN A 85 0.18 1.99 11.46
C GLN A 85 1.23 2.99 11.95
N ALA A 86 0.87 4.27 12.08
CA ALA A 86 1.76 5.24 12.68
C ALA A 86 1.89 4.99 14.20
N ASP A 87 3.07 5.23 14.77
CA ASP A 87 3.20 5.28 16.23
C ASP A 87 2.69 6.62 16.76
N GLU A 88 1.74 6.59 17.70
CA GLU A 88 1.16 7.80 18.31
C GLU A 88 2.18 8.61 19.12
N ASN A 89 3.27 7.97 19.55
CA ASN A 89 4.28 8.53 20.46
C ASN A 89 5.58 8.93 19.75
N ASP A 90 5.80 8.48 18.51
CA ASP A 90 7.02 8.76 17.73
C ASP A 90 6.69 9.00 16.25
N GLN A 91 6.80 10.26 15.82
CA GLN A 91 6.50 10.73 14.47
C GLN A 91 7.34 10.05 13.36
N ASN A 92 8.43 9.39 13.71
CA ASN A 92 9.34 8.69 12.81
C ASN A 92 9.26 7.16 12.97
N SER A 93 8.29 6.64 13.72
CA SER A 93 8.10 5.20 13.89
C SER A 93 6.74 4.72 13.36
N VAL A 94 6.69 3.44 13.03
CA VAL A 94 5.46 2.72 12.68
C VAL A 94 5.31 1.48 13.55
N HIS A 95 4.08 1.09 13.84
CA HIS A 95 3.74 -0.24 14.34
C HIS A 95 3.40 -1.14 13.17
N ILE A 96 3.99 -2.33 13.12
CA ILE A 96 3.79 -3.34 12.08
C ILE A 96 3.18 -4.58 12.73
N THR A 97 2.03 -4.98 12.22
CA THR A 97 1.34 -6.22 12.58
C THR A 97 1.29 -7.12 11.34
N VAL A 98 2.01 -8.23 11.37
CA VAL A 98 1.95 -9.29 10.36
C VAL A 98 1.04 -10.40 10.89
N ARG A 99 0.01 -10.75 10.14
CA ARG A 99 -0.81 -11.94 10.39
C ARG A 99 -0.93 -12.76 9.12
N SER A 100 -0.70 -14.06 9.22
CA SER A 100 -1.23 -15.01 8.25
C SER A 100 -2.75 -15.11 8.42
N ARG A 101 -3.44 -15.53 7.37
CA ARG A 101 -4.81 -16.05 7.39
C ARG A 101 -5.27 -16.61 8.75
N ASP A 102 -6.34 -16.03 9.28
CA ASP A 102 -7.09 -16.42 10.48
C ASP A 102 -8.55 -16.84 10.16
N ASP A 103 -9.10 -16.42 9.02
CA ASP A 103 -10.49 -16.62 8.58
C ASP A 103 -11.03 -18.07 8.60
N ILE A 104 -10.17 -19.04 8.27
CA ILE A 104 -10.51 -20.45 8.05
C ILE A 104 -9.59 -21.40 8.86
N LYS A 105 -8.42 -20.94 9.29
CA LYS A 105 -7.41 -21.72 10.03
C LYS A 105 -6.81 -20.85 11.13
N THR A 106 -6.30 -21.45 12.21
CA THR A 106 -5.48 -20.73 13.19
C THR A 106 -4.28 -20.07 12.49
N PRO A 107 -4.00 -18.77 12.73
CA PRO A 107 -2.87 -18.11 12.10
C PRO A 107 -1.56 -18.80 12.50
N THR A 108 -0.77 -19.14 11.48
CA THR A 108 0.55 -19.76 11.64
C THR A 108 1.68 -18.73 11.71
N CYS A 109 1.45 -17.50 11.23
CA CYS A 109 2.41 -16.42 11.25
C CYS A 109 1.85 -15.20 12.00
N THR A 110 2.56 -14.76 13.02
CA THR A 110 2.21 -13.61 13.86
C THR A 110 3.48 -12.85 14.23
N PHE A 111 3.65 -11.62 13.75
CA PHE A 111 4.70 -10.70 14.18
C PHE A 111 4.07 -9.36 14.52
N ASP A 112 4.48 -8.77 15.64
CA ASP A 112 4.06 -7.43 16.06
C ASP A 112 5.31 -6.68 16.54
N GLY A 113 5.54 -5.47 16.03
CA GLY A 113 6.77 -4.72 16.32
C GLY A 113 6.73 -3.24 15.95
N GLN A 114 7.49 -2.42 16.68
CA GLN A 114 7.76 -1.02 16.31
C GLN A 114 8.99 -0.98 15.40
N ALA A 115 8.91 -0.28 14.27
CA ALA A 115 10.05 0.01 13.39
C ALA A 115 10.30 1.51 13.29
N LYS A 116 11.58 1.89 13.21
CA LYS A 116 12.03 3.28 13.18
C LYS A 116 12.55 3.67 11.79
N LEU A 117 12.21 4.88 11.34
CA LEU A 117 12.67 5.41 10.06
C LEU A 117 14.20 5.56 10.06
N MET A 118 14.86 4.86 9.14
CA MET A 118 16.30 4.93 8.91
C MET A 118 16.66 5.96 7.82
N GLY A 119 15.77 6.17 6.86
CA GLY A 119 15.96 7.15 5.80
C GLY A 119 15.18 6.79 4.52
N GLN A 120 15.66 7.32 3.40
CA GLN A 120 15.10 7.05 2.08
C GLN A 120 16.22 7.04 1.03
N ASP A 121 16.21 6.08 0.12
CA ASP A 121 17.09 6.04 -1.05
C ASP A 121 16.34 5.70 -2.35
N GLN A 122 17.03 5.73 -3.49
CA GLN A 122 16.42 5.50 -4.82
C GLN A 122 16.21 4.03 -5.18
N ALA A 123 16.95 3.10 -4.55
CA ALA A 123 16.90 1.67 -4.83
C ALA A 123 15.81 0.96 -3.99
N HIS A 124 15.68 1.34 -2.71
CA HIS A 124 14.79 0.67 -1.74
C HIS A 124 13.59 1.54 -1.31
N GLY A 125 13.56 2.82 -1.70
CA GLY A 125 12.52 3.75 -1.26
C GLY A 125 12.70 4.16 0.19
N ILE A 126 11.61 4.24 0.96
CA ILE A 126 11.62 4.62 2.37
C ILE A 126 11.95 3.38 3.21
N ILE A 127 12.94 3.47 4.10
CA ILE A 127 13.42 2.33 4.89
C ILE A 127 13.14 2.54 6.38
N PHE A 128 12.47 1.57 6.99
CA PHE A 128 12.36 1.43 8.45
C PHE A 128 13.14 0.21 8.94
N GLU A 129 13.66 0.27 10.16
CA GLU A 129 14.35 -0.85 10.83
C GLU A 129 13.62 -1.25 12.13
N THR A 130 13.48 -2.54 12.36
CA THR A 130 13.11 -3.14 13.65
C THR A 130 14.03 -4.33 13.97
N THR A 131 13.77 -5.05 15.05
CA THR A 131 14.55 -6.22 15.46
C THR A 131 13.66 -7.42 15.72
N ALA A 132 14.00 -8.57 15.16
CA ALA A 132 13.34 -9.84 15.41
C ALA A 132 14.40 -10.94 15.56
N ASN A 133 14.26 -11.82 16.55
CA ASN A 133 15.22 -12.91 16.82
C ASN A 133 16.69 -12.41 16.85
N ASP A 134 16.93 -11.34 17.62
CA ASP A 134 18.22 -10.64 17.77
C ASP A 134 18.87 -10.11 16.47
N SER A 135 18.14 -10.11 15.35
CA SER A 135 18.60 -9.69 14.02
C SER A 135 17.86 -8.45 13.55
N LYS A 136 18.46 -7.65 12.66
CA LYS A 136 17.83 -6.44 12.10
C LYS A 136 16.84 -6.84 11.02
N VAL A 137 15.68 -6.20 11.02
CA VAL A 137 14.63 -6.38 10.02
C VAL A 137 14.41 -5.05 9.32
N PHE A 138 14.53 -5.06 7.99
CA PHE A 138 14.35 -3.88 7.15
C PHE A 138 12.99 -3.95 6.45
N LEU A 139 12.22 -2.88 6.58
CA LEU A 139 10.97 -2.68 5.86
C LEU A 139 11.18 -1.58 4.82
N GLN A 140 11.15 -1.98 3.56
CA GLN A 140 11.51 -1.15 2.41
C GLN A 140 10.24 -0.84 1.62
N PHE A 141 9.87 0.44 1.52
CA PHE A 141 8.64 0.88 0.90
C PHE A 141 8.91 1.65 -0.40
N GLN A 142 8.58 1.04 -1.54
CA GLN A 142 8.77 1.63 -2.86
C GLN A 142 7.58 1.32 -3.78
N GLY A 143 7.06 2.33 -4.49
CA GLY A 143 6.08 2.12 -5.56
C GLY A 143 4.72 1.53 -5.15
N GLY A 144 4.40 1.46 -3.84
CA GLY A 144 3.22 0.74 -3.33
C GLY A 144 3.50 -0.71 -2.93
N GLN A 145 4.74 -1.17 -3.05
CA GLN A 145 5.24 -2.43 -2.50
C GLN A 145 5.91 -2.17 -1.13
N LEU A 146 5.75 -3.13 -0.22
CA LEU A 146 6.56 -3.32 0.97
C LEU A 146 7.40 -4.58 0.76
N THR A 147 8.72 -4.49 0.91
CA THR A 147 9.61 -5.64 1.04
C THR A 147 10.08 -5.76 2.48
N ILE A 148 9.93 -6.94 3.08
CA ILE A 148 10.47 -7.28 4.40
C ILE A 148 11.70 -8.18 4.19
N ASP A 149 12.83 -7.79 4.75
CA ASP A 149 14.11 -8.55 4.69
C ASP A 149 14.90 -8.41 6.00
N SER A 150 16.01 -9.13 6.16
CA SER A 150 16.86 -9.10 7.36
C SER A 150 18.35 -9.19 7.03
N ASP A 151 19.20 -8.65 7.91
CA ASP A 151 20.66 -8.81 7.80
C ASP A 151 21.10 -10.27 8.01
N ASP A 152 20.41 -11.00 8.88
CA ASP A 152 20.40 -12.47 8.86
C ASP A 152 19.16 -13.00 8.15
N LYS A 153 19.34 -13.36 6.88
CA LYS A 153 18.34 -14.08 6.08
C LYS A 153 17.72 -15.32 6.77
N TYR A 154 18.37 -15.93 7.78
CA TYR A 154 17.80 -17.06 8.51
C TYR A 154 16.89 -16.65 9.67
N ALA A 155 17.02 -15.44 10.23
CA ALA A 155 16.28 -15.00 11.42
C ALA A 155 14.77 -14.88 11.19
N LEU A 156 14.36 -14.61 9.94
CA LEU A 156 12.97 -14.49 9.51
C LEU A 156 12.47 -15.69 8.69
N ASN A 157 13.38 -16.60 8.29
CA ASN A 157 12.99 -17.86 7.69
C ASN A 157 12.41 -18.80 8.75
N TYR A 158 11.37 -19.56 8.39
CA TYR A 158 10.64 -20.44 9.32
C TYR A 158 10.00 -19.70 10.52
N TYR A 159 9.87 -18.37 10.46
CA TYR A 159 9.21 -17.56 11.48
C TYR A 159 7.74 -17.93 11.65
N CYS A 160 7.08 -18.36 10.57
CA CYS A 160 5.72 -18.89 10.62
C CYS A 160 5.73 -20.40 10.92
N SER A 161 4.80 -20.84 11.75
CA SER A 161 4.53 -22.26 12.02
C SER A 161 4.32 -23.05 10.72
N GLY A 162 4.84 -24.28 10.67
CA GLY A 162 4.89 -25.07 9.44
C GLY A 162 6.03 -24.69 8.48
N GLY A 163 6.82 -23.67 8.82
CA GLY A 163 8.04 -23.29 8.11
C GLY A 163 7.90 -22.16 7.09
N GLY A 164 6.82 -21.36 7.17
CA GLY A 164 6.68 -20.14 6.39
C GLY A 164 7.64 -19.04 6.86
N SER A 165 7.84 -18.02 6.03
CA SER A 165 8.70 -16.87 6.29
C SER A 165 7.87 -15.58 6.25
N ILE A 166 8.30 -14.55 6.99
CA ILE A 166 7.80 -13.18 6.80
C ILE A 166 8.67 -12.37 5.81
N VAL A 167 9.76 -12.95 5.30
CA VAL A 167 10.57 -12.35 4.23
C VAL A 167 9.77 -12.39 2.93
N GLY A 168 9.74 -11.27 2.23
CA GLY A 168 9.15 -11.19 0.90
C GLY A 168 8.46 -9.87 0.61
N ASP A 169 7.70 -9.90 -0.48
CA ASP A 169 7.07 -8.74 -1.10
C ASP A 169 5.56 -8.73 -0.84
N TYR A 170 5.05 -7.55 -0.50
CA TYR A 170 3.66 -7.31 -0.14
C TYR A 170 3.13 -6.08 -0.89
N GLN A 171 1.99 -6.22 -1.58
CA GLN A 171 1.37 -5.14 -2.35
C GLN A 171 0.38 -4.36 -1.48
N LYS A 172 0.42 -3.02 -1.54
CA LYS A 172 -0.50 -2.16 -0.78
C LYS A 172 -1.94 -2.34 -1.27
N LEU A 173 -2.85 -2.60 -0.34
CA LEU A 173 -4.29 -2.64 -0.59
C LEU A 173 -4.85 -1.22 -0.72
N ALA A 174 -5.86 -1.07 -1.58
CA ALA A 174 -6.64 0.17 -1.71
C ALA A 174 -7.78 0.30 -0.67
N GLY A 175 -7.94 -0.72 0.18
CA GLY A 175 -8.90 -0.76 1.29
C GLY A 175 -8.25 -1.35 2.53
N GLU A 176 -9.01 -1.44 3.62
CA GLU A 176 -8.55 -1.99 4.89
C GLU A 176 -8.77 -3.51 4.96
N ILE A 177 -7.84 -4.22 5.61
CA ILE A 177 -7.99 -5.60 6.08
C ILE A 177 -8.12 -5.60 7.61
N GLU A 178 -9.13 -6.30 8.12
CA GLU A 178 -9.23 -6.60 9.54
C GLU A 178 -8.24 -7.72 9.86
N LEU A 179 -7.30 -7.46 10.78
CA LEU A 179 -6.39 -8.45 11.34
C LEU A 179 -6.73 -8.60 12.82
N ASN A 180 -7.07 -9.81 13.25
CA ASN A 180 -7.48 -10.12 14.62
C ASN A 180 -6.33 -10.77 15.40
#